data_AF-A0A8J6JKU3-F1
#
_entry.id   AF-A0A8J6JKU3-F1
#
_cell.length_a   1.000
_cell.length_b   1.000
_cell.length_c   1.000
_cell.angle_alpha   90.00
_cell.angle_beta   90.00
_cell.angle_gamma   90.00
#
_symmetry.space_group_name_H-M   'P 1'
#
loop_
_entity.id
_entity.type
_entity.pdbx_description
1 polymer ?
#
loop_
_entity_poly.entity_id
_entity_poly.type
_entity_poly.pdbx_seq_one_letter_code
_entity_poly.pdbx_strand_id
1 'polypeptide(L)'
;MKIGTITSTVATTAIDTDRRTAREQSNTSSVTATSDDDSSTQVELSPEATMLSHASQDPSFDQAKVERIAQAIRDGSFSINPGAIADKLLSNAQELLGRSSPQH
;
A
#
# COMPACT_ATOMS: atom_id res chain seq x y z
N MET A 1 23.70 17.99 -18.88
CA MET A 1 23.45 18.42 -17.49
C MET A 1 22.40 19.53 -17.49
N LYS A 2 21.15 19.22 -17.12
CA LYS A 2 20.13 20.21 -16.76
C LYS A 2 19.37 19.62 -15.57
N ILE A 3 19.76 20.03 -14.37
CA ILE A 3 19.07 19.68 -13.13
C ILE A 3 17.96 20.71 -12.99
N GLY A 4 16.70 20.27 -13.11
CA GLY A 4 15.53 21.11 -12.91
C GLY A 4 15.40 21.52 -11.45
N THR A 5 15.07 22.79 -11.22
CA THR A 5 14.90 23.43 -9.91
C THR A 5 13.76 22.80 -9.11
N ILE A 6 14.06 22.28 -7.92
CA ILE A 6 13.06 21.89 -6.91
C ILE A 6 12.45 23.13 -6.25
N THR A 7 11.32 23.64 -6.73
CA THR A 7 10.53 24.61 -5.97
C THR A 7 9.57 23.85 -5.07
N SER A 8 10.08 23.44 -3.90
CA SER A 8 9.25 23.02 -2.77
C SER A 8 8.43 24.22 -2.31
N THR A 9 7.13 24.20 -2.56
CA THR A 9 6.21 25.20 -2.02
C THR A 9 5.29 24.48 -1.04
N VAL A 10 5.74 24.39 0.20
CA VAL A 10 4.91 23.97 1.32
C VAL A 10 4.08 25.17 1.72
N ALA A 11 2.81 25.22 1.29
CA ALA A 11 1.88 26.26 1.71
C ALA A 11 1.05 25.75 2.89
N THR A 12 1.31 26.37 4.04
CA THR A 12 0.61 26.24 5.31
C THR A 12 -0.84 26.74 5.24
N THR A 13 -1.71 26.01 5.95
CA THR A 13 -3.06 26.35 6.44
C THR A 13 -3.56 27.79 6.31
N ALA A 14 -4.74 27.95 5.73
CA ALA A 14 -5.80 28.81 6.24
C ALA A 14 -7.17 28.27 5.83
N ILE A 15 -7.96 27.88 6.83
CA ILE A 15 -9.39 27.64 6.73
C ILE A 15 -10.10 28.99 6.56
N ASP A 16 -10.81 29.19 5.46
CA ASP A 16 -11.88 30.19 5.40
C ASP A 16 -13.06 29.65 4.60
N THR A 17 -14.22 29.83 5.18
CA THR A 17 -15.52 29.33 4.74
C THR A 17 -16.10 30.33 3.75
N ASP A 18 -16.44 29.91 2.53
CA ASP A 18 -17.82 29.97 2.02
C ASP A 18 -17.92 29.57 0.53
N ARG A 19 -19.08 29.03 0.21
CA ARG A 19 -19.54 28.37 -1.01
C ARG A 19 -19.45 29.21 -2.28
N ARG A 20 -18.92 28.60 -3.35
CA ARG A 20 -19.61 28.56 -4.66
C ARG A 20 -19.05 27.51 -5.61
N THR A 21 -19.73 26.36 -5.63
CA THR A 21 -20.03 25.49 -6.79
C THR A 21 -19.17 25.69 -8.04
N ALA A 22 -18.09 24.91 -8.14
CA ALA A 22 -17.42 24.59 -9.39
C ALA A 22 -17.80 23.16 -9.80
N ARG A 23 -18.58 23.04 -10.87
CA ARG A 23 -18.85 21.79 -11.60
C ARG A 23 -19.45 22.20 -12.94
N GLU A 24 -18.97 21.89 -14.14
CA GLU A 24 -17.89 21.09 -14.69
C GLU A 24 -17.86 21.51 -16.17
N GLN A 25 -16.74 22.00 -16.69
CA GLN A 25 -16.54 22.07 -18.13
C GLN A 25 -15.09 21.69 -18.43
N SER A 26 -14.89 20.48 -18.91
CA SER A 26 -14.53 20.26 -20.31
C SER A 26 -13.99 18.85 -20.49
N ASN A 27 -14.61 18.16 -21.43
CA ASN A 27 -14.26 16.87 -21.98
C ASN A 27 -13.01 17.02 -22.87
N THR A 28 -11.90 16.32 -22.58
CA THR A 28 -10.86 16.05 -23.59
C THR A 28 -10.16 14.70 -23.35
N SER A 29 -10.41 13.78 -24.29
CA SER A 29 -9.41 12.99 -24.99
C SER A 29 -8.71 11.82 -24.27
N SER A 30 -9.23 10.63 -24.63
CA SER A 30 -8.52 9.39 -24.94
C SER A 30 -6.98 9.44 -25.00
N VAL A 31 -6.33 8.59 -24.20
CA VAL A 31 -5.15 7.84 -24.61
C VAL A 31 -5.37 6.39 -24.20
N THR A 32 -5.65 5.55 -25.18
CA THR A 32 -5.45 4.11 -25.11
C THR A 32 -3.93 3.89 -25.09
N ALA A 33 -3.37 3.59 -23.93
CA ALA A 33 -2.01 3.07 -23.84
C ALA A 33 -2.08 1.55 -23.94
N THR A 34 -1.77 1.04 -25.14
CA THR A 34 -1.36 -0.35 -25.35
C THR A 34 -0.03 -0.55 -24.64
N SER A 35 -0.05 -1.23 -23.49
CA SER A 35 1.15 -1.70 -22.82
C SER A 35 1.62 -2.99 -23.49
N ASP A 36 2.31 -2.85 -24.62
CA ASP A 36 3.14 -3.90 -25.21
C ASP A 36 4.60 -3.64 -24.79
N ASP A 37 4.97 -4.03 -23.57
CA ASP A 37 6.38 -4.31 -23.18
C ASP A 37 6.44 -5.03 -21.81
N ASP A 38 6.07 -6.31 -21.77
CA ASP A 38 6.16 -7.15 -20.55
C ASP A 38 7.34 -8.14 -20.58
N SER A 39 8.24 -8.01 -21.55
CA SER A 39 9.33 -8.98 -21.76
C SER A 39 10.62 -8.65 -21.00
N SER A 40 10.90 -7.37 -20.72
CA SER A 40 12.18 -6.97 -20.12
C SER A 40 12.20 -6.98 -18.59
N THR A 41 11.08 -7.32 -17.94
CA THR A 41 10.92 -7.32 -16.47
C THR A 41 10.52 -8.68 -15.90
N GLN A 42 10.47 -9.73 -16.73
CA GLN A 42 10.08 -11.07 -16.30
C GLN A 42 11.22 -11.73 -15.50
N VAL A 43 11.00 -11.92 -14.20
CA VAL A 43 11.91 -12.64 -13.30
C VAL A 43 11.42 -14.08 -13.18
N GLU A 44 12.25 -15.04 -13.61
CA GLU A 44 11.96 -16.46 -13.45
C GLU A 44 12.09 -16.86 -11.98
N LEU A 45 10.96 -17.17 -11.34
CA LEU A 45 10.91 -17.72 -9.99
C LEU A 45 11.21 -19.22 -10.01
N SER A 46 11.87 -19.73 -8.97
CA SER A 46 12.11 -21.18 -8.87
C SER A 46 10.78 -21.95 -8.78
N PRO A 47 10.69 -23.17 -9.34
CA PRO A 47 9.45 -23.95 -9.29
C PRO A 47 8.92 -24.18 -7.88
N GLU A 48 9.83 -24.29 -6.90
CA GLU A 48 9.50 -24.43 -5.49
C GLU A 48 8.94 -23.13 -4.88
N ALA A 49 9.51 -21.97 -5.21
CA ALA A 49 8.97 -20.68 -4.78
C ALA A 49 7.59 -20.40 -5.38
N THR A 50 7.36 -20.82 -6.63
CA THR A 50 6.06 -20.74 -7.28
C THR A 50 5.03 -21.64 -6.60
N MET A 51 5.41 -22.87 -6.24
CA MET A 51 4.55 -23.80 -5.49
C MET A 51 4.22 -23.28 -4.08
N LEU A 52 5.21 -22.73 -3.37
CA LEU A 52 5.00 -22.13 -2.04
C LEU A 52 4.14 -20.87 -2.11
N SER A 53 4.32 -20.05 -3.14
CA SER A 53 3.47 -18.89 -3.39
C SER A 53 2.02 -19.34 -3.57
N HIS A 54 1.74 -20.35 -4.40
CA HIS A 54 0.40 -20.91 -4.55
C HIS A 54 -0.16 -21.55 -3.26
N ALA A 55 0.68 -22.13 -2.40
CA ALA A 55 0.26 -22.64 -1.10
C ALA A 55 -0.02 -21.52 -0.08
N SER A 56 0.63 -20.36 -0.24
CA SER A 56 0.41 -19.14 0.55
C SER A 56 -0.77 -18.31 0.02
N GLN A 57 -1.26 -18.63 -1.18
CA GLN A 57 -2.42 -18.00 -1.83
C GLN A 57 -3.76 -18.50 -1.26
N ASP A 58 -3.86 -18.66 0.05
CA ASP A 58 -5.13 -18.46 0.74
C ASP A 58 -5.12 -17.07 1.41
N PRO A 59 -5.18 -15.96 0.63
CA PRO A 59 -5.61 -14.70 1.18
C PRO A 59 -7.14 -14.79 1.27
N SER A 60 -7.64 -15.54 2.25
CA SER A 60 -9.04 -15.46 2.67
C SER A 60 -9.27 -14.06 3.22
N PHE A 61 -9.46 -13.11 2.31
CA PHE A 61 -9.82 -11.75 2.62
C PHE A 61 -11.21 -11.77 3.24
N ASP A 62 -11.26 -11.77 4.56
CA ASP A 62 -12.50 -11.75 5.32
C ASP A 62 -13.01 -10.31 5.44
N GLN A 63 -13.82 -9.91 4.46
CA GLN A 63 -14.46 -8.60 4.44
C GLN A 63 -15.33 -8.37 5.69
N ALA A 64 -16.01 -9.40 6.21
CA ALA A 64 -16.85 -9.28 7.38
C ALA A 64 -16.03 -9.00 8.66
N LYS A 65 -14.83 -9.57 8.76
CA LYS A 65 -13.88 -9.26 9.84
C LYS A 65 -13.40 -7.81 9.74
N VAL A 66 -13.07 -7.32 8.54
CA VAL A 66 -12.62 -5.94 8.34
C VAL A 66 -13.70 -4.96 8.78
N GLU A 67 -14.94 -5.16 8.36
CA GLU A 67 -16.06 -4.27 8.70
C GLU A 67 -16.33 -4.25 10.22
N ARG A 68 -16.29 -5.42 10.87
CA ARG A 68 -16.47 -5.53 12.32
C ARG A 68 -15.39 -4.77 13.09
N ILE A 69 -14.13 -4.91 12.69
CA ILE A 69 -13.01 -4.22 13.34
C ILE A 69 -13.10 -2.71 13.08
N ALA A 70 -13.40 -2.30 11.85
CA ALA A 70 -13.58 -0.88 11.51
C ALA A 70 -14.69 -0.23 12.34
N GLN A 71 -15.80 -0.93 12.55
CA GLN A 71 -16.87 -0.47 13.43
C GLN A 71 -16.42 -0.35 14.89
N ALA A 72 -15.73 -1.36 15.44
CA ALA A 72 -15.21 -1.30 16.81
C ALA A 72 -14.23 -0.14 17.04
N ILE A 73 -13.44 0.21 16.01
CA ILE A 73 -12.54 1.38 16.03
C ILE A 73 -13.36 2.68 16.03
N ARG A 74 -14.37 2.81 15.17
CA ARG A 74 -15.27 3.98 15.14
C ARG A 74 -16.00 4.20 16.47
N ASP A 75 -16.45 3.12 17.08
CA ASP A 75 -17.20 3.14 18.34
C ASP A 75 -16.29 3.29 19.57
N GLY A 76 -14.97 3.27 19.39
CA GLY A 76 -13.99 3.37 20.48
C GLY A 76 -13.92 2.14 21.39
N SER A 77 -14.56 1.02 21.01
CA SER A 77 -14.56 -0.24 21.78
C SER A 77 -13.36 -1.14 21.46
N PHE A 78 -12.58 -0.80 20.44
CA PHE A 78 -11.34 -1.51 20.12
C PHE A 78 -10.23 -1.17 21.12
N SER A 79 -9.81 -2.15 21.92
CA SER A 79 -8.73 -1.99 22.90
C SER A 79 -7.37 -2.33 22.31
N ILE A 80 -6.41 -1.42 22.47
CA ILE A 80 -5.04 -1.58 21.99
C ILE A 80 -4.21 -2.35 23.02
N ASN A 81 -3.55 -3.43 22.59
CA ASN A 81 -2.56 -4.13 23.39
C ASN A 81 -1.14 -3.78 22.90
N PRO A 82 -0.39 -2.92 23.61
CA PRO A 82 0.95 -2.50 23.21
C PRO A 82 1.97 -3.65 23.21
N GLY A 83 1.86 -4.60 24.14
CA GLY A 83 2.77 -5.76 24.20
C GLY A 83 2.63 -6.63 22.96
N ALA A 84 1.40 -6.96 22.58
CA ALA A 84 1.14 -7.75 21.36
C ALA A 84 1.61 -7.05 20.07
N ILE A 85 1.59 -5.71 20.04
CA ILE A 85 2.14 -4.93 18.92
C ILE A 85 3.66 -5.09 18.86
N ALA A 86 4.35 -4.91 19.99
CA ALA A 86 5.79 -5.05 20.05
C ALA A 86 6.27 -6.45 19.63
N ASP A 87 5.61 -7.50 20.11
CA ASP A 87 5.95 -8.88 19.76
C ASP A 87 5.77 -9.14 18.25
N LYS A 88 4.69 -8.62 17.64
CA LYS A 88 4.45 -8.75 16.20
C LYS A 88 5.45 -7.95 15.37
N LEU A 89 5.84 -6.76 15.81
CA LEU A 89 6.87 -5.95 15.14
C LEU A 89 8.22 -6.66 15.17
N LEU A 90 8.61 -7.22 16.33
CA LEU A 90 9.85 -7.98 16.45
C LEU A 90 9.82 -9.25 15.59
N SER A 91 8.71 -9.99 15.61
CA SER A 91 8.54 -11.18 14.77
C SER A 91 8.65 -10.86 13.28
N ASN A 92 8.02 -9.77 12.82
CA ASN A 92 8.14 -9.33 11.43
C ASN A 92 9.57 -8.90 11.06
N ALA A 93 10.26 -8.20 11.96
CA ALA A 93 11.66 -7.81 11.76
C ALA A 93 12.59 -9.02 11.69
N GLN A 94 12.40 -10.03 12.54
CA GLN A 94 13.15 -11.29 12.49
C GLN A 94 12.93 -12.04 11.19
N GLU A 95 11.69 -12.09 10.69
CA GLU A 95 11.37 -12.73 9.41
C GLU A 95 12.06 -12.01 8.23
N LEU A 96 12.04 -10.67 8.21
CA LEU A 96 12.77 -9.88 7.21
C LEU A 96 14.28 -10.07 7.32
N LEU A 97 14.84 -10.03 8.52
CA LEU A 97 16.28 -10.19 8.75
C LEU A 97 16.77 -11.60 8.40
N GLY A 98 16.00 -12.63 8.79
CA GLY A 98 16.29 -14.03 8.49
C GLY A 98 16.26 -14.34 7.00
N ARG A 99 15.43 -13.63 6.22
CA ARG A 99 15.47 -13.69 4.75
C ARG A 99 16.66 -12.93 4.13
N SER A 100 17.10 -11.85 4.76
CA SER A 100 18.19 -10.99 4.26
C SER A 100 19.59 -11.46 4.67
N SER A 101 19.71 -12.41 5.59
CA SER A 101 21.00 -12.95 6.02
C SER A 101 21.39 -14.09 5.07
N PRO A 102 22.41 -13.91 4.21
CA PRO A 102 22.89 -15.00 3.35
C PRO A 102 23.42 -16.12 4.26
N GLN A 103 22.74 -17.27 4.23
CA GLN A 103 23.24 -18.52 4.78
C GLN A 103 24.51 -18.87 3.99
N HIS A 104 25.67 -18.78 4.63
CA HIS A 104 26.95 -19.20 4.07
C HIS A 104 27.64 -20.15 5.03
#